data_AF-A0A1W9VLG8-F1
#
_entry.id   AF-A0A1W9VLG8-F1
#
_cell.length_a   1.000
_cell.length_b   1.000
_cell.length_c   1.000
_cell.angle_alpha   90.00
_cell.angle_beta   90.00
_cell.angle_gamma   90.00
#
_symmetry.space_group_name_H-M   'P 1'
#
loop_
_entity.id
_entity.type
_entity.pdbx_description
1 polymer ?
#
loop_
_entity_poly.entity_id
_entity_poly.type
_entity_poly.pdbx_seq_one_letter_code
_entity_poly.pdbx_strand_id
1 'polypeptide(L)'
;MPFVFAPLAFVATITFVGLFCLIPIICLLVPVFWLISVVIQQANIALVVEDLGIIAAIQRGWSVFRENLSNFIIMALILGLGGAIVGFIFAIPLILIILFTVIGAGMGLTSEVGFTFGGGLLAGGLAFLFYLPILTFLSGVLQAYIQSAWTLTYLRLTTSPDEPLEEELATA
;
A
#
# COMPACT_ATOMS: atom_id res chain seq x y z
N MET A 1 12.87 -6.91 44.66
CA MET A 1 12.46 -6.18 43.43
C MET A 1 13.18 -6.60 42.13
N PRO A 2 14.42 -7.16 42.08
CA PRO A 2 15.07 -7.48 40.78
C PRO A 2 14.54 -8.74 40.09
N PHE A 3 13.91 -9.66 40.82
CA PHE A 3 13.38 -10.93 40.27
C PHE A 3 12.22 -10.76 39.27
N VAL A 4 11.51 -9.62 39.28
CA VAL A 4 10.40 -9.34 38.33
C VAL A 4 10.89 -8.61 37.08
N PHE A 5 11.95 -7.80 37.18
CA PHE A 5 12.51 -7.07 36.03
C PHE A 5 13.28 -7.97 35.06
N ALA A 6 13.94 -9.02 35.56
CA ALA A 6 14.70 -9.97 34.75
C ALA A 6 13.86 -10.73 33.70
N PRO A 7 12.71 -11.37 34.05
CA PRO A 7 11.86 -12.03 33.07
C PRO A 7 11.17 -11.05 32.12
N LEU A 8 10.80 -9.85 32.58
CA LEU A 8 10.15 -8.82 31.76
C LEU A 8 11.09 -8.29 30.67
N ALA A 9 12.36 -8.09 30.99
CA ALA A 9 13.39 -7.69 30.03
C ALA A 9 13.68 -8.78 28.99
N PHE A 10 13.65 -10.06 29.39
CA PHE A 10 13.86 -11.18 28.48
C PHE A 10 12.72 -11.32 27.46
N VAL A 11 11.47 -11.22 27.92
CA VAL A 11 10.28 -11.24 27.04
C VAL A 11 10.26 -10.05 26.08
N ALA A 12 10.59 -8.84 26.56
CA ALA A 12 10.70 -7.66 25.72
C ALA A 12 11.74 -7.86 24.62
N THR A 13 12.94 -8.35 24.96
CA THR A 13 14.03 -8.54 24.00
C THR A 13 13.68 -9.56 22.92
N ILE A 14 13.04 -10.68 23.27
CA ILE A 14 12.56 -11.68 22.31
C ILE A 14 11.50 -11.07 21.38
N THR A 15 10.59 -10.26 21.91
CA THR A 15 9.55 -9.59 21.13
C THR A 15 10.14 -8.56 20.17
N PHE A 16 11.11 -7.76 20.62
CA PHE A 16 11.81 -6.78 19.77
C PHE A 16 12.64 -7.45 18.68
N VAL A 17 13.36 -8.53 18.96
CA VAL A 17 14.13 -9.28 17.96
C VAL A 17 13.21 -9.98 16.95
N GLY A 18 12.12 -10.59 17.40
CA GLY A 18 11.12 -11.18 16.53
C GLY A 18 10.48 -10.16 15.59
N LEU A 19 10.11 -8.98 16.11
CA LEU A 19 9.57 -7.89 15.30
C LEU A 19 10.61 -7.32 14.34
N PHE A 20 11.86 -7.15 14.77
CA PHE A 20 12.95 -6.61 13.94
C PHE A 20 13.35 -7.56 12.80
N CYS A 21 13.16 -8.88 12.94
CA CYS A 21 13.32 -9.85 11.85
C CYS A 21 12.08 -9.95 10.94
N LEU A 22 10.87 -9.74 11.46
CA LEU A 22 9.63 -9.78 10.67
C LEU A 22 9.41 -8.51 9.85
N ILE A 23 9.77 -7.34 10.38
CA ILE A 23 9.67 -6.04 9.68
C ILE A 23 10.35 -6.05 8.30
N PRO A 24 11.62 -6.48 8.12
CA PRO A 24 12.27 -6.48 6.82
C PRO A 24 11.61 -7.48 5.85
N ILE A 25 11.13 -8.62 6.34
CA ILE A 25 10.40 -9.61 5.53
C ILE A 25 9.04 -9.03 5.08
N ILE A 26 8.30 -8.35 5.97
CA ILE A 26 7.03 -7.69 5.65
C ILE A 26 7.25 -6.52 4.68
N CYS A 27 8.26 -5.69 4.92
CA CYS A 27 8.62 -4.58 4.04
C CYS A 27 9.07 -5.03 2.65
N LEU A 28 9.61 -6.24 2.51
CA LEU A 28 9.93 -6.84 1.21
C LEU A 28 8.72 -7.54 0.57
N LEU A 29 7.83 -8.12 1.39
CA LEU A 29 6.59 -8.74 0.92
C LEU A 29 5.62 -7.73 0.32
N VAL A 30 5.47 -6.53 0.89
CA VAL A 30 4.58 -5.48 0.36
C VAL A 30 4.87 -5.13 -1.11
N PRO A 31 6.12 -4.77 -1.50
CA PRO A 31 6.44 -4.48 -2.89
C PRO A 31 6.38 -5.73 -3.76
N VAL A 32 6.70 -6.92 -3.24
CA VAL A 32 6.56 -8.18 -3.98
C VAL A 32 5.09 -8.48 -4.29
N PHE A 33 4.19 -8.33 -3.31
CA PHE A 33 2.75 -8.52 -3.50
C PHE A 33 2.18 -7.51 -4.50
N TRP A 34 2.66 -6.27 -4.42
CA TRP A 34 2.30 -5.23 -5.36
C TRP A 34 2.80 -5.54 -6.79
N LEU A 35 4.04 -6.00 -6.94
CA LEU A 35 4.61 -6.38 -8.23
C LEU A 35 3.90 -7.60 -8.84
N ILE A 36 3.55 -8.59 -8.01
CA ILE A 36 2.71 -9.74 -8.42
C ILE A 36 1.33 -9.26 -8.87
N SER A 37 0.71 -8.30 -8.17
CA SER A 37 -0.59 -7.75 -8.56
C SER A 37 -0.54 -7.08 -9.93
N VAL A 38 0.52 -6.33 -10.20
CA VAL A 38 0.74 -5.68 -11.50
C VAL A 38 0.97 -6.73 -12.58
N VAL A 39 1.80 -7.75 -12.33
CA VAL A 39 2.08 -8.83 -13.31
C VAL A 39 0.82 -9.64 -13.63
N ILE A 40 -0.01 -9.97 -12.63
CA ILE A 40 -1.29 -10.67 -12.87
C ILE A 40 -2.24 -9.80 -13.69
N GLN A 41 -2.26 -8.49 -13.44
CA GLN A 41 -3.10 -7.56 -14.19
C GLN A 41 -2.63 -7.44 -15.65
N GLN A 42 -1.31 -7.37 -15.89
CA GLN A 42 -0.76 -7.40 -17.25
C GLN A 42 -0.99 -8.74 -17.94
N ALA A 43 -0.91 -9.85 -17.22
CA ALA A 43 -1.22 -11.18 -17.75
C ALA A 43 -2.70 -11.31 -18.15
N ASN A 44 -3.63 -10.74 -17.37
CA ASN A 44 -5.05 -10.71 -17.71
C ASN A 44 -5.35 -9.87 -18.96
N ILE A 45 -4.67 -8.74 -19.14
CA ILE A 45 -4.83 -7.91 -20.34
C ILE A 45 -4.27 -8.64 -21.56
N ALA A 46 -3.07 -9.24 -21.45
CA ALA A 46 -2.48 -10.04 -22.53
C ALA A 46 -3.31 -11.28 -22.89
N LEU A 47 -3.96 -11.91 -21.91
CA LEU A 47 -4.92 -13.01 -22.13
C LEU A 47 -6.10 -12.60 -23.00
N VAL A 48 -6.64 -11.40 -22.80
CA VAL A 48 -7.84 -10.92 -23.50
C VAL A 48 -7.50 -10.28 -24.85
N VAL A 49 -6.33 -9.63 -24.97
CA VAL A 49 -5.91 -8.92 -26.18
C VAL A 49 -5.18 -9.83 -27.16
N GLU A 50 -4.36 -10.78 -26.68
CA GLU A 50 -3.51 -11.64 -27.53
C GLU A 50 -3.97 -13.12 -27.56
N ASP A 51 -5.06 -13.48 -26.87
CA ASP A 51 -5.60 -14.86 -26.78
C ASP A 51 -4.54 -15.90 -26.35
N LEU A 52 -3.58 -15.46 -25.53
CA LEU A 52 -2.44 -16.27 -25.09
C LEU A 52 -2.77 -17.11 -23.86
N GLY A 53 -2.31 -18.37 -23.81
CA GLY A 53 -2.41 -19.20 -22.61
C GLY A 53 -1.72 -18.60 -21.38
N ILE A 54 -2.26 -18.86 -20.18
CA ILE A 54 -1.84 -18.30 -18.87
C ILE A 54 -0.31 -18.28 -18.67
N ILE A 55 0.40 -19.33 -19.07
CA ILE A 55 1.85 -19.45 -18.90
C ILE A 55 2.63 -18.54 -19.86
N ALA A 56 2.15 -18.37 -21.09
CA ALA A 56 2.78 -17.51 -22.09
C ALA A 56 2.62 -16.02 -21.74
N ALA A 57 1.46 -15.64 -21.18
CA ALA A 57 1.20 -14.29 -20.69
C ALA A 57 2.17 -13.87 -19.56
N ILE A 58 2.50 -14.79 -18.65
CA ILE A 58 3.46 -14.54 -17.56
C ILE A 58 4.89 -14.39 -18.09
N GLN A 59 5.30 -15.22 -19.07
CA GLN A 59 6.63 -15.13 -19.68
C GLN A 59 6.83 -13.82 -20.45
N ARG A 60 5.80 -13.35 -21.17
CA ARG A 60 5.80 -12.06 -21.87
C ARG A 60 5.83 -10.88 -20.89
N GLY A 61 5.04 -10.93 -19.82
CA GLY A 61 5.10 -9.92 -18.75
C GLY A 61 6.48 -9.79 -18.11
N TRP A 62 7.19 -10.92 -17.97
CA TRP A 62 8.55 -10.94 -17.44
C TRP A 62 9.61 -10.39 -18.41
N SER A 63 9.50 -10.65 -19.72
CA SER A 63 10.42 -10.10 -20.72
C SER A 63 10.30 -8.58 -20.85
N VAL A 64 9.06 -8.07 -20.93
CA VAL A 64 8.77 -6.62 -21.02
C VAL A 64 9.29 -5.89 -19.78
N PHE A 65 9.14 -6.47 -18.59
CA PHE A 65 9.68 -5.90 -17.36
C PHE A 65 11.20 -5.76 -17.39
N ARG A 66 11.93 -6.77 -17.89
CA ARG A 66 13.40 -6.72 -17.99
C ARG A 66 13.90 -5.73 -19.04
N GLU A 67 13.22 -5.63 -20.18
CA GLU A 67 13.65 -4.79 -21.30
C GLU A 67 13.43 -3.29 -21.03
N ASN A 68 12.45 -2.94 -20.19
CA ASN A 68 12.08 -1.55 -19.91
C ASN A 68 12.23 -1.14 -18.43
N LEU A 69 13.19 -1.73 -17.71
CA LEU A 69 13.42 -1.48 -16.27
C LEU A 69 13.59 0.01 -15.91
N SER A 70 14.27 0.79 -16.75
CA SER A 70 14.55 2.22 -16.49
C SER A 70 13.27 3.05 -16.40
N ASN A 71 12.41 2.98 -17.43
CA ASN A 71 11.14 3.69 -17.44
C ASN A 71 10.17 3.15 -16.38
N PHE A 72 10.20 1.84 -16.12
CA PHE A 72 9.37 1.21 -15.10
C PHE A 72 9.75 1.68 -13.69
N ILE A 73 11.05 1.82 -13.40
CA ILE A 73 11.56 2.33 -12.12
C ILE A 73 11.15 3.79 -11.90
N ILE A 74 11.21 4.64 -12.92
CA ILE A 74 10.81 6.05 -12.79
C ILE A 74 9.32 6.15 -12.47
N MET A 75 8.46 5.40 -13.17
CA MET A 75 7.04 5.39 -12.87
C MET A 75 6.74 4.78 -11.49
N ALA A 76 7.45 3.72 -11.09
CA ALA A 76 7.37 3.15 -9.76
C ALA A 76 7.74 4.14 -8.66
N LEU A 77 8.77 4.95 -8.88
CA LEU A 77 9.19 5.99 -7.96
C LEU A 77 8.12 7.07 -7.81
N ILE A 78 7.57 7.55 -8.93
CA ILE A 78 6.55 8.62 -8.92
C ILE A 78 5.25 8.14 -8.27
N LEU A 79 4.72 6.98 -8.67
CA LEU A 79 3.48 6.43 -8.12
C LEU A 79 3.67 5.94 -6.68
N GLY A 80 4.83 5.36 -6.37
CA GLY A 80 5.16 4.92 -5.01
C GLY A 80 5.30 6.09 -4.05
N LEU A 81 6.06 7.13 -4.41
CA LEU A 81 6.26 8.31 -3.57
C LEU A 81 4.98 9.14 -3.49
N GLY A 82 4.29 9.36 -4.61
CA GLY A 82 3.00 10.07 -4.63
C GLY A 82 1.93 9.34 -3.82
N GLY A 83 1.82 8.02 -3.97
CA GLY A 83 0.92 7.19 -3.18
C GLY A 83 1.24 7.21 -1.69
N ALA A 84 2.52 7.20 -1.32
CA ALA A 84 2.96 7.29 0.07
C ALA A 84 2.61 8.65 0.70
N ILE A 85 2.84 9.76 -0.02
CA ILE A 85 2.50 11.11 0.45
C ILE A 85 0.99 11.24 0.67
N VAL A 86 0.18 10.82 -0.31
CA VAL A 86 -1.28 10.88 -0.19
C VAL A 86 -1.79 9.96 0.92
N GLY A 87 -1.24 8.75 1.03
CA GLY A 87 -1.53 7.83 2.13
C GLY A 87 -1.19 8.42 3.49
N PHE A 88 -0.06 9.13 3.61
CA PHE A 88 0.32 9.84 4.83
C PHE A 88 -0.68 10.96 5.18
N ILE A 89 -1.12 11.74 4.18
CA ILE A 89 -2.17 12.76 4.38
C ILE A 89 -3.45 12.12 4.92
N PHE A 90 -3.85 10.95 4.40
CA PHE A 90 -5.02 10.21 4.91
C PHE A 90 -4.80 9.61 6.31
N ALA A 91 -3.55 9.35 6.69
CA ALA A 91 -3.22 8.85 8.01
C ALA A 91 -3.21 9.94 9.10
N ILE A 92 -3.01 11.22 8.74
CA ILE A 92 -2.96 12.34 9.70
C ILE A 92 -4.21 12.40 10.59
N PRO A 93 -5.46 12.41 10.06
CA PRO A 93 -6.65 12.43 10.91
C PRO A 93 -6.74 11.24 11.86
N LEU A 94 -6.28 10.07 11.43
CA LEU A 94 -6.25 8.86 12.25
C LEU A 94 -5.25 9.00 13.40
N ILE A 95 -4.05 9.54 13.14
CA ILE A 95 -3.05 9.85 14.18
C ILE A 95 -3.62 10.84 15.19
N LEU A 96 -4.32 11.90 14.74
CA LEU A 96 -4.96 12.85 15.63
C LEU A 96 -6.01 12.19 16.51
N ILE A 97 -6.91 11.37 15.93
CA ILE A 97 -7.93 10.65 16.70
C ILE A 97 -7.28 9.80 17.80
N ILE A 98 -6.24 9.03 17.47
CA ILE A 98 -5.52 8.20 18.45
C ILE A 98 -4.90 9.08 19.54
N LEU A 99 -4.23 10.16 19.16
CA LEU A 99 -3.58 11.07 20.10
C LEU A 99 -4.57 11.67 21.10
N PHE A 100 -5.69 12.22 20.62
CA PHE A 100 -6.75 12.76 21.48
C PHE A 100 -7.38 11.69 22.38
N THR A 101 -7.54 10.48 21.86
CA THR A 101 -8.07 9.34 22.63
C THR A 101 -7.13 8.97 23.79
N VAL A 102 -5.82 8.87 23.53
CA VAL A 102 -4.81 8.51 24.53
C VAL A 102 -4.67 9.60 25.60
N ILE A 103 -4.64 10.88 25.19
CA ILE A 103 -4.58 12.00 26.14
C ILE A 103 -5.85 12.05 26.99
N GLY A 104 -7.02 11.92 26.38
CA GLY A 104 -8.31 11.91 27.08
C GLY A 104 -8.43 10.76 28.09
N ALA A 105 -7.98 9.55 27.72
CA ALA A 105 -7.93 8.41 28.62
C ALA A 105 -6.91 8.62 29.76
N GLY A 106 -5.74 9.19 29.46
CA GLY A 106 -4.69 9.50 30.42
C GLY A 106 -5.10 10.52 31.48
N MET A 107 -5.81 11.57 31.10
CA MET A 107 -6.34 12.59 32.03
C MET A 107 -7.56 12.11 32.82
N GLY A 108 -8.34 11.17 32.26
CA GLY A 108 -9.45 10.51 32.96
C GLY A 108 -8.98 9.64 34.14
N LEU A 109 -7.75 9.10 34.11
CA LEU A 109 -7.15 8.30 35.19
C LEU A 109 -6.90 9.11 36.48
N THR A 110 -6.68 10.42 36.38
CA THR A 110 -6.23 11.27 37.50
C THR A 110 -7.35 12.13 38.11
N SER A 111 -8.56 12.08 37.57
CA SER A 111 -9.71 12.84 38.04
C SER A 111 -10.75 11.93 38.72
N GLU A 112 -11.24 12.29 39.91
CA GLU A 112 -12.27 11.55 40.68
C GLU A 112 -13.66 11.56 40.04
N VAL A 113 -13.81 12.15 38.85
CA VAL A 113 -15.07 12.24 38.13
C VAL A 113 -15.24 10.94 37.33
N GLY A 114 -15.93 9.94 37.88
CA GLY A 114 -16.16 8.62 37.24
C GLY A 114 -16.81 8.63 35.84
N PHE A 115 -17.16 9.81 35.31
CA PHE A 115 -17.70 10.02 33.96
C PHE A 115 -16.61 10.29 32.89
N THR A 116 -15.38 10.69 33.26
CA THR A 116 -14.32 11.06 32.31
C THR A 116 -13.50 9.87 31.80
N PHE A 117 -13.43 8.77 32.55
CA PHE A 117 -12.66 7.58 32.16
C PHE A 117 -13.16 6.94 30.85
N GLY A 118 -14.49 6.88 30.68
CA GLY A 118 -15.12 6.39 29.45
C GLY A 118 -15.18 7.44 28.34
N GLY A 119 -15.20 8.73 28.67
CA GLY A 119 -15.45 9.80 27.71
C GLY A 119 -14.42 9.87 26.57
N GLY A 120 -13.13 9.79 26.89
CA GLY A 120 -12.05 9.84 25.88
C GLY A 120 -12.03 8.61 24.96
N LEU A 121 -12.20 7.41 25.53
CA LEU A 121 -12.25 6.15 24.79
C LEU A 121 -13.51 6.02 23.94
N LEU A 122 -14.68 6.42 24.46
CA LEU A 122 -15.94 6.40 23.72
C LEU A 122 -15.95 7.44 22.61
N ALA A 123 -15.53 8.68 22.88
CA ALA A 123 -15.45 9.72 21.87
C ALA A 123 -14.44 9.37 20.77
N GLY A 124 -13.26 8.87 21.16
CA GLY A 124 -12.22 8.40 20.24
C GLY A 124 -12.68 7.21 19.39
N GLY A 125 -13.31 6.23 20.03
CA GLY A 125 -13.86 5.05 19.36
C GLY A 125 -14.97 5.40 18.36
N LEU A 126 -15.89 6.30 18.73
CA LEU A 126 -16.92 6.81 17.82
C LEU A 126 -16.31 7.57 16.64
N ALA A 127 -15.39 8.50 16.89
CA ALA A 127 -14.70 9.24 15.85
C ALA A 127 -13.95 8.31 14.87
N PHE A 128 -13.30 7.28 15.40
CA PHE A 128 -12.63 6.26 14.59
C PHE A 128 -13.62 5.48 13.71
N LEU A 129 -14.73 5.02 14.28
CA LEU A 129 -15.77 4.28 13.53
C LEU A 129 -16.37 5.11 12.40
N PHE A 130 -16.60 6.42 12.61
CA PHE A 130 -17.08 7.31 11.56
C PHE A 130 -16.00 7.63 10.51
N TYR A 131 -14.73 7.66 10.90
CA TYR A 131 -13.63 7.93 9.97
C TYR A 131 -13.27 6.72 9.10
N LEU A 132 -13.46 5.48 9.59
CA LEU A 132 -13.20 4.25 8.82
C LEU A 132 -13.85 4.21 7.44
N PRO A 133 -15.17 4.45 7.25
CA PRO A 133 -15.77 4.40 5.93
C PRO A 133 -15.13 5.43 4.99
N ILE A 134 -14.83 6.64 5.47
CA ILE A 134 -14.17 7.69 4.71
C ILE A 134 -12.76 7.25 4.30
N LEU A 135 -12.00 6.67 5.24
CA LEU A 135 -10.65 6.18 4.99
C LEU A 135 -10.64 5.03 3.96
N THR A 136 -11.56 4.07 4.07
CA THR A 136 -11.67 2.96 3.12
C THR A 136 -12.04 3.45 1.72
N PHE A 137 -12.93 4.44 1.61
CA PHE A 137 -13.30 5.05 0.35
C PHE A 137 -12.11 5.77 -0.30
N LEU A 138 -11.43 6.65 0.44
CA LEU A 138 -10.25 7.39 -0.04
C LEU A 138 -9.11 6.43 -0.45
N SER A 139 -8.87 5.38 0.33
CA SER A 139 -7.90 4.35 0.01
C SER A 139 -8.28 3.58 -1.26
N GLY A 140 -9.55 3.25 -1.44
CA GLY A 140 -10.07 2.63 -2.66
C GLY A 140 -9.86 3.49 -3.90
N VAL A 141 -10.16 4.79 -3.81
CA VAL A 141 -9.94 5.76 -4.90
C VAL A 141 -8.45 5.88 -5.24
N LEU A 142 -7.58 6.00 -4.23
CA LEU A 142 -6.13 6.07 -4.43
C LEU A 142 -5.61 4.81 -5.11
N GLN A 143 -6.07 3.63 -4.69
CA GLN A 143 -5.68 2.37 -5.33
C GLN A 143 -6.18 2.29 -6.77
N ALA A 144 -7.43 2.67 -7.05
CA ALA A 144 -7.95 2.69 -8.42
C ALA A 144 -7.10 3.60 -9.34
N TYR A 145 -6.72 4.80 -8.85
CA TYR A 145 -5.83 5.70 -9.58
C TYR A 145 -4.46 5.08 -9.86
N ILE A 146 -3.81 4.49 -8.84
CA ILE A 146 -2.50 3.85 -9.00
C ILE A 146 -2.58 2.73 -10.03
N GLN A 147 -3.62 1.90 -9.98
CA GLN A 147 -3.83 0.80 -10.93
C GLN A 147 -4.01 1.32 -12.37
N SER A 148 -4.87 2.31 -12.58
CA SER A 148 -5.06 2.91 -13.93
C SER A 148 -3.78 3.55 -14.47
N ALA A 149 -2.98 4.21 -13.63
CA ALA A 149 -1.71 4.79 -14.03
C ALA A 149 -0.70 3.71 -14.47
N TRP A 150 -0.67 2.56 -13.79
CA TRP A 150 0.12 1.41 -14.21
C TRP A 150 -0.33 0.84 -15.55
N THR A 151 -1.64 0.69 -15.75
CA THR A 151 -2.18 0.23 -17.03
C THR A 151 -1.79 1.17 -18.18
N LEU A 152 -1.93 2.49 -18.00
CA LEU A 152 -1.54 3.48 -19.02
C LEU A 152 -0.04 3.47 -19.31
N THR A 153 0.79 3.27 -18.27
CA THR A 153 2.24 3.18 -18.43
C THR A 153 2.62 1.95 -19.24
N TYR A 154 2.00 0.80 -18.93
CA TYR A 154 2.20 -0.41 -19.71
C TYR A 154 1.78 -0.22 -21.16
N LEU A 155 0.57 0.28 -21.42
CA LEU A 155 0.08 0.54 -22.78
C LEU A 155 1.02 1.47 -23.56
N ARG A 156 1.56 2.52 -22.95
CA ARG A 156 2.54 3.41 -23.60
C ARG A 156 3.88 2.75 -23.89
N LEU A 157 4.29 1.77 -23.09
CA LEU A 157 5.56 1.06 -23.28
C LEU A 157 5.43 -0.13 -24.23
N THR A 158 4.22 -0.70 -24.37
CA THR A 158 3.94 -1.80 -25.30
C THR A 158 3.43 -1.34 -26.65
N THR A 159 2.71 -0.23 -26.71
CA THR A 159 2.37 0.45 -27.96
C THR A 159 3.52 1.40 -28.31
N SER A 160 4.57 0.85 -28.93
CA SER A 160 5.58 1.69 -29.58
C SER A 160 4.88 2.59 -30.61
N PRO A 161 5.21 3.89 -30.71
CA PRO A 161 4.58 4.83 -31.64
C PRO A 161 4.70 4.50 -33.13
N ASP A 162 5.49 3.49 -33.51
CA ASP A 162 5.97 3.31 -34.89
C ASP A 162 5.24 2.20 -35.68
N GLU A 163 4.34 1.42 -35.09
CA GLU A 163 3.80 0.21 -35.77
C GLU A 163 2.47 0.34 -36.56
N PRO A 164 1.58 1.35 -36.38
CA PRO A 164 0.39 1.45 -37.24
C PRO A 164 0.57 2.30 -38.51
N LEU A 165 1.64 3.09 -38.62
CA LEU A 165 1.79 4.06 -39.72
C LEU A 165 2.63 3.52 -40.91
N GLU A 166 3.45 2.49 -40.73
CA GLU A 166 4.20 1.90 -41.85
C GLU A 166 3.34 0.95 -42.70
N GLU A 167 2.38 0.23 -42.10
CA GLU A 167 1.52 -0.72 -42.83
C GLU A 167 0.44 -0.02 -43.68
N GLU A 168 -0.08 1.12 -43.21
CA GLU A 168 -1.04 1.95 -43.96
C GLU A 168 -0.35 2.76 -45.08
N LEU A 169 0.93 3.13 -44.92
CA LEU A 169 1.72 3.81 -45.97
C LEU A 169 2.43 2.84 -46.94
N ALA A 170 2.55 1.56 -46.60
CA ALA A 170 3.05 0.52 -47.52
C ALA A 170 1.96 -0.05 -48.44
N THR A 171 0.68 0.22 -48.13
CA THR A 171 -0.49 -0.25 -48.88
C THR A 171 -1.25 0.85 -49.63
N ALA A 172 -0.84 2.12 -49.49
CA ALA A 172 -1.34 3.28 -50.23
C ALA A 172 -0.40 3.68 -51.39
#